data_AF-A0A3Q1EDS6-F1
#
_entry.id   AF-A0A3Q1EDS6-F1
#
_cell.length_a   1.000
_cell.length_b   1.000
_cell.length_c   1.000
_cell.angle_alpha   90.00
_cell.angle_beta   90.00
_cell.angle_gamma   90.00
#
_symmetry.space_group_name_H-M   'P 1'
#
loop_
_entity.id
_entity.type
_entity.pdbx_description
1 polymer ?
#
loop_
_entity_poly.entity_id
_entity_poly.type
_entity_poly.pdbx_seq_one_letter_code
_entity_poly.pdbx_strand_id
1 'polypeptide(L)' 'MQFISGTRHDRLIRSTKVFIHLRLVLVGRTGSGKSTSGNIILGRDAFSTGGAAASSLSGNMG' A
#
# COMPACT_ATOMS: atom_id res chain seq x y z
N MET A 1 -9.73 31.87 -41.19
CA MET A 1 -10.16 30.46 -41.12
C MET A 1 -9.13 29.69 -40.31
N GLN A 2 -9.43 29.28 -39.08
CA GLN A 2 -8.58 28.37 -38.30
C GLN A 2 -9.32 27.04 -38.12
N PHE A 3 -8.72 25.97 -38.62
CA PHE A 3 -9.24 24.61 -38.52
C PHE A 3 -9.09 24.12 -37.08
N ILE A 4 -10.22 23.94 -36.40
CA ILE A 4 -10.23 23.35 -35.05
C ILE A 4 -10.16 21.83 -35.25
N SER A 5 -8.95 21.27 -35.19
CA SER A 5 -8.75 19.83 -35.14
C SER A 5 -9.44 19.27 -33.89
N GLY A 6 -10.34 18.29 -34.07
CA GLY A 6 -10.93 17.53 -32.96
C GLY A 6 -9.83 16.82 -32.16
N THR A 7 -9.94 16.67 -30.85
CA THR A 7 -11.00 15.88 -30.21
C THR A 7 -11.54 16.56 -28.95
N ARG A 8 -12.76 17.12 -29.06
CA ARG A 8 -13.45 17.80 -27.94
C ARG A 8 -13.98 16.85 -26.85
N HIS A 9 -13.85 15.54 -27.02
CA HIS A 9 -14.30 14.55 -26.02
C HIS A 9 -13.23 14.12 -25.02
N ASP A 10 -11.94 14.34 -25.30
CA ASP A 10 -10.85 13.74 -24.51
C ASP A 10 -10.41 14.62 -23.31
N ARG A 11 -11.08 15.75 -23.09
CA ARG A 11 -10.73 16.75 -22.08
C ARG A 11 -11.83 16.94 -21.03
N LEU A 12 -12.39 15.85 -20.48
CA LEU A 12 -13.33 15.96 -19.35
C LEU A 12 -13.04 15.02 -18.16
N ILE A 13 -12.08 14.09 -18.26
CA ILE A 13 -11.69 13.21 -17.13
C ILE A 13 -10.52 13.78 -16.32
N ARG A 14 -10.31 15.10 -16.36
CA ARG A 14 -9.18 15.76 -15.65
C ARG A 14 -9.55 16.58 -14.41
N SER A 15 -10.79 16.57 -13.91
CA SER A 15 -11.07 17.31 -12.67
C SER A 15 -12.35 16.91 -11.93
N THR A 16 -12.39 15.69 -11.42
CA THR A 16 -13.04 15.42 -10.12
C THR A 16 -12.32 14.23 -9.54
N LYS A 17 -11.47 14.47 -8.55
CA LYS A 17 -10.82 13.42 -7.79
C LYS A 17 -11.88 12.85 -6.85
N VAL A 18 -12.62 11.85 -7.31
CA VAL A 18 -13.52 11.08 -6.44
C VAL A 18 -12.60 10.32 -5.48
N PHE A 19 -12.48 10.82 -4.25
CA PHE A 19 -11.76 10.11 -3.20
C PHE A 19 -12.65 9.00 -2.65
N ILE A 20 -12.59 7.84 -3.31
CA ILE A 20 -13.16 6.62 -2.75
C ILE A 20 -12.32 6.19 -1.55
N HIS A 21 -12.90 6.22 -0.36
CA HIS A 21 -12.26 5.66 0.84
C HIS A 21 -12.42 4.14 0.84
N LEU A 22 -11.40 3.43 0.35
CA LEU A 22 -11.36 1.98 0.37
C LEU A 22 -10.99 1.47 1.76
N ARG A 23 -11.73 0.46 2.25
CA ARG A 23 -11.42 -0.27 3.49
C ARG A 23 -11.08 -1.71 3.11
N LEU A 24 -9.88 -2.15 3.47
CA LEU A 24 -9.39 -3.49 3.19
C LEU A 24 -9.10 -4.23 4.50
N VAL A 25 -9.46 -5.51 4.58
CA VAL A 25 -9.14 -6.40 5.70
C VAL A 25 -8.36 -7.59 5.17
N LEU A 26 -7.16 -7.83 5.70
CA LEU A 26 -6.35 -9.02 5.40
C LEU A 26 -6.59 -10.07 6.49
N VAL A 27 -6.98 -11.28 6.10
CA VAL A 27 -7.29 -12.40 7.01
C VAL A 27 -6.47 -13.63 6.60
N GLY A 28 -6.06 -14.45 7.58
CA GLY A 28 -5.25 -15.65 7.36
C GLY A 28 -4.58 -16.13 8.65
N ARG A 29 -3.98 -17.33 8.64
CA ARG A 29 -3.26 -17.92 9.79
C ARG A 29 -2.09 -17.05 10.29
N THR A 30 -1.64 -17.25 11.52
CA THR A 30 -0.42 -16.60 12.04
C THR A 30 0.78 -16.93 11.15
N GLY A 31 1.65 -15.94 10.90
CA GLY A 31 2.79 -16.10 10.00
C GLY A 31 2.46 -16.02 8.49
N SER A 32 1.20 -15.84 8.10
CA SER A 32 0.80 -15.77 6.68
C SER A 32 1.20 -14.47 5.94
N GLY A 33 2.08 -13.65 6.51
CA GLY A 33 2.59 -12.44 5.85
C GLY A 33 1.66 -11.23 5.79
N LYS A 34 0.53 -11.21 6.52
CA LYS A 34 -0.45 -10.10 6.46
C LYS A 34 0.17 -8.71 6.73
N SER A 35 0.98 -8.59 7.78
CA SER A 35 1.66 -7.33 8.14
C SER A 35 2.62 -6.89 7.02
N THR A 36 3.38 -7.82 6.46
CA THR A 36 4.30 -7.58 5.35
C THR A 36 3.56 -7.09 4.11
N SER A 37 2.49 -7.78 3.70
CA SER A 37 1.66 -7.36 2.57
C SER A 37 0.99 -6.01 2.82
N GLY A 38 0.56 -5.72 4.05
CA GLY A 38 0.02 -4.43 4.44
C GLY A 38 1.02 -3.29 4.24
N ASN A 39 2.29 -3.48 4.62
CA ASN A 39 3.35 -2.49 4.38
C ASN A 39 3.61 -2.27 2.89
N ILE A 40 3.60 -3.33 2.08
CA ILE A 40 3.75 -3.24 0.61
C ILE A 40 2.60 -2.42 0.01
N ILE A 41 1.35 -2.73 0.38
CA ILE A 41 0.16 -2.02 -0.11
C ILE A 41 0.21 -0.54 0.29
N LEU A 42 0.66 -0.23 1.50
CA LEU A 42 0.76 1.13 2.02
C LEU A 42 2.01 1.88 1.54
N GLY A 43 3.01 1.18 0.99
CA GLY A 43 4.30 1.74 0.59
C GLY A 43 5.14 2.28 1.76
N ARG A 44 4.91 1.80 2.99
CA ARG A 44 5.61 2.23 4.22
C ARG A 44 5.56 1.17 5.30
N ASP A 45 6.44 1.28 6.29
CA ASP A 45 6.48 0.40 7.46
C ASP A 45 5.43 0.81 8.51
N ALA A 46 4.17 0.45 8.25
CA ALA A 46 3.05 0.72 9.14
C ALA A 46 2.82 -0.38 10.18
N PHE A 47 3.27 -1.60 9.91
CA PHE A 47 3.10 -2.78 10.76
C PHE A 47 4.46 -3.42 11.06
N SER A 48 4.68 -3.83 12.31
CA SER A 48 5.85 -4.63 12.66
C SER A 48 5.76 -6.02 12.02
N THR A 49 6.82 -6.40 11.31
CA THR A 49 6.98 -7.72 10.70
C THR A 49 7.86 -8.65 11.55
N GLY A 50 8.24 -8.19 12.75
CA GLY A 50 8.99 -8.97 13.72
C GLY A 50 8.22 -10.24 14.09
N GLY A 51 8.69 -11.36 13.56
CA GLY A 51 8.23 -12.68 13.95
C GLY A 51 8.45 -12.88 15.45
N ALA A 52 7.56 -13.65 16.09
CA ALA A 52 7.87 -14.23 17.38
C ALA A 52 9.28 -14.85 17.32
N ALA A 53 10.12 -14.50 18.29
CA ALA A 53 11.55 -14.81 18.39
C ALA A 53 12.50 -14.01 17.47
N ALA A 54 12.59 -12.70 17.67
CA ALA A 54 13.94 -12.17 17.90
C ALA A 54 14.37 -12.68 19.28
N SER A 55 14.83 -13.93 19.36
CA SER A 55 15.59 -14.38 20.51
C SER A 55 16.78 -13.45 20.60
N SER A 56 16.75 -12.54 21.56
CA SER A 56 17.89 -11.75 21.98
C SER A 56 19.06 -12.71 22.11
N LEU A 57 19.99 -12.67 21.14
CA LEU A 57 21.27 -13.34 21.26
C LEU A 57 22.06 -12.52 22.28
N SER A 58 21.76 -12.74 23.57
CA SER A 58 22.59 -12.29 24.68
C SER A 58 23.88 -13.11 24.61
N GLY A 59 24.87 -12.58 23.89
CA GLY A 59 26.21 -13.13 23.83
C GLY A 59 26.83 -13.20 25.22
N ASN A 60 27.43 -14.35 25.50
CA ASN A 60 28.11 -14.75 26.73
C ASN A 60 29.11 -13.69 27.25
N MET A 61 28.98 -13.27 28.50
CA MET A 61 30.01 -12.53 29.25
C MET A 61 30.78 -13.54 30.11
N GLY A 62 31.94 -13.98 29.62
CA GLY A 62 32.90 -14.84 30.30
C GLY A 62 34.28 -14.62 29.69
#